data_AF-A0A218N476-F1
#
_entry.id   AF-A0A218N476-F1
#
_cell.length_a   1.000
_cell.length_b   1.000
_cell.length_c   1.000
_cell.angle_alpha   90.00
_cell.angle_beta   90.00
_cell.angle_gamma   90.00
#
_symmetry.space_group_name_H-M   'P 1'
#
loop_
_entity.id
_entity.type
_entity.pdbx_description
1 polymer ?
#
loop_
_entity_poly.entity_id
_entity_poly.type
_entity_poly.pdbx_seq_one_letter_code
_entity_poly.pdbx_strand_id
1 'polypeptide(L)' 'MKQLTEFELEIIHAVVVLQELHDKPELSASVLKECNLSEIDCNELDDYEKDNLRIINKEYLVNLKGL' A
#
# COMPACT_ATOMS: atom_id res chain seq x y z
N MET A 1 12.25 -14.08 -3.11
CA MET A 1 11.21 -13.06 -2.91
C MET A 1 10.42 -12.95 -4.21
N LYS A 2 9.10 -12.80 -4.14
CA LYS A 2 8.27 -12.52 -5.32
C LYS A 2 8.38 -11.01 -5.58
N GLN A 3 8.72 -10.61 -6.80
CA GLN A 3 8.63 -9.21 -7.20
C GLN A 3 7.17 -8.84 -7.46
N LEU A 4 6.82 -7.59 -7.20
CA LEU A 4 5.55 -7.00 -7.55
C LEU A 4 5.43 -6.98 -9.08
N THR A 5 4.24 -7.33 -9.56
CA THR A 5 3.85 -7.10 -10.95
C THR A 5 3.63 -5.60 -11.18
N GLU A 6 3.69 -5.18 -12.44
CA GLU A 6 3.38 -3.79 -12.83
C GLU A 6 2.01 -3.34 -12.32
N PHE A 7 1.00 -4.20 -12.42
CA PHE A 7 -0.33 -3.93 -11.87
C PHE A 7 -0.32 -3.72 -10.35
N GLU A 8 0.39 -4.57 -9.60
CA GLU A 8 0.51 -4.43 -8.14
C GLU A 8 1.21 -3.10 -7.77
N LEU A 9 2.26 -2.72 -8.50
CA LEU A 9 2.97 -1.45 -8.33
C LEU A 9 2.08 -0.24 -8.60
N GLU A 10 1.33 -0.25 -9.70
CA GLU A 10 0.44 0.87 -10.07
C GLU A 10 -0.68 1.08 -9.03
N ILE A 11 -1.27 -0.01 -8.51
CA ILE A 11 -2.28 0.09 -7.45
C ILE A 11 -1.65 0.64 -6.17
N ILE A 12 -0.47 0.17 -5.79
CA ILE A 12 0.26 0.67 -4.62
C ILE A 12 0.55 2.17 -4.78
N HIS A 13 1.05 2.59 -5.93
CA HIS A 13 1.33 3.99 -6.22
C HIS A 13 0.07 4.86 -6.11
N ALA A 14 -1.05 4.38 -6.65
CA ALA A 14 -2.33 5.09 -6.58
C ALA A 14 -2.81 5.29 -5.13
N VAL A 15 -2.69 4.27 -4.26
CA VAL A 15 -3.09 4.40 -2.85
C VAL A 15 -2.13 5.25 -2.03
N VAL A 16 -0.83 5.23 -2.35
CA VAL A 16 0.17 6.13 -1.75
C VAL A 16 -0.17 7.59 -2.06
N VAL A 17 -0.44 7.90 -3.34
CA VAL A 17 -0.83 9.26 -3.75
C VAL A 17 -2.15 9.69 -3.11
N LEU A 18 -3.13 8.78 -3.01
CA LEU A 18 -4.40 9.05 -2.34
C LEU A 18 -4.19 9.36 -0.86
N GLN A 19 -3.34 8.61 -0.16
CA GLN A 19 -3.01 8.86 1.23
C GLN A 19 -2.30 10.21 1.41
N GLU A 20 -1.24 10.47 0.66
CA GLU A 20 -0.43 11.67 0.78
C GLU A 20 -1.25 12.95 0.53
N LEU A 21 -2.06 12.96 -0.53
CA LEU A 21 -2.76 14.18 -0.95
C LEU A 21 -4.07 14.43 -0.19
N HIS A 22 -4.72 13.38 0.30
CA HIS A 22 -6.07 13.48 0.83
C HIS A 22 -6.24 12.96 2.25
N ASP A 23 -5.19 12.38 2.85
CA ASP A 23 -5.21 11.74 4.17
C ASP A 23 -6.42 10.79 4.30
N LYS A 24 -6.50 9.86 3.35
CA LYS A 24 -7.58 8.85 3.23
C LYS A 24 -7.06 7.43 3.42
N PRO A 25 -6.57 7.08 4.62
CA PRO A 25 -6.02 5.76 4.85
C PRO A 25 -7.10 4.67 4.80
N GLU A 26 -8.35 5.01 5.16
CA GLU A 26 -9.50 4.10 5.09
C GLU A 26 -9.85 3.68 3.65
N LEU A 27 -9.80 4.64 2.72
CA LEU A 27 -10.10 4.38 1.32
C LEU A 27 -8.95 3.63 0.65
N SER A 28 -7.71 4.04 0.96
CA SER A 28 -6.49 3.39 0.50
C SER A 28 -6.45 1.90 0.91
N ALA A 29 -6.78 1.58 2.16
CA ALA A 29 -6.87 0.21 2.62
C ALA A 29 -8.00 -0.59 1.95
N SER A 30 -9.13 0.07 1.65
CA SER A 30 -10.24 -0.56 0.96
C SER A 30 -9.84 -0.97 -0.46
N VAL A 31 -9.15 -0.10 -1.19
CA VAL A 31 -8.60 -0.42 -2.53
C VAL A 31 -7.66 -1.61 -2.46
N LEU A 32 -6.72 -1.62 -1.49
CA LEU A 32 -5.80 -2.75 -1.32
C LEU A 32 -6.54 -4.07 -1.05
N LYS A 33 -7.61 -4.05 -0.26
CA LYS A 33 -8.42 -5.26 0.03
C LYS A 33 -9.18 -5.74 -1.20
N GLU A 34 -9.87 -4.84 -1.90
CA GLU A 34 -10.63 -5.18 -3.12
C GLU A 34 -9.71 -5.74 -4.23
N CYS A 35 -8.47 -5.26 -4.30
CA CYS A 35 -7.47 -5.77 -5.24
C CYS A 35 -6.74 -7.04 -4.75
N ASN A 36 -7.09 -7.61 -3.59
CA ASN A 36 -6.40 -8.74 -2.96
C ASN A 36 -4.90 -8.49 -2.64
N LEU A 37 -4.55 -7.24 -2.32
CA LEU A 37 -3.19 -6.78 -2.01
C LEU A 37 -2.96 -6.47 -0.53
N SER A 38 -3.91 -6.81 0.35
CA SER A 38 -3.85 -6.46 1.77
C SER A 38 -2.71 -7.14 2.55
N GLU A 39 -1.99 -8.09 1.96
CA GLU A 39 -0.86 -8.81 2.61
C GLU A 39 0.42 -8.81 1.78
N ILE A 40 0.52 -7.88 0.84
CA ILE A 40 1.61 -7.86 -0.13
C ILE A 40 2.96 -7.48 0.52
N ASP A 41 4.05 -7.98 -0.04
CA ASP A 41 5.41 -7.67 0.40
C ASP A 41 5.93 -6.44 -0.36
N CYS A 42 6.15 -5.36 0.38
CA CYS A 42 6.54 -4.04 -0.10
C CYS A 42 8.06 -3.80 -0.01
N ASN A 43 8.87 -4.84 0.24
CA ASN A 43 10.32 -4.69 0.44
C ASN A 43 11.04 -3.94 -0.69
N GLU A 44 10.59 -4.09 -1.93
CA GLU A 44 11.21 -3.47 -3.12
C GLU A 44 10.75 -2.03 -3.40
N LEU A 45 9.76 -1.52 -2.67
CA LEU A 45 9.31 -0.13 -2.77
C LEU A 45 10.33 0.84 -2.17
N ASP A 46 10.24 2.10 -2.56
CA ASP A 46 11.07 3.16 -2.00
C ASP A 46 10.57 3.62 -0.62
N ASP A 47 11.36 4.48 0.05
CA ASP A 47 11.03 4.96 1.39
C ASP A 47 9.78 5.85 1.40
N TYR A 48 9.52 6.59 0.31
CA TYR A 48 8.37 7.48 0.19
C TYR A 48 7.05 6.68 0.17
N GLU A 49 7.02 5.61 -0.61
CA GLU A 49 5.88 4.70 -0.68
C GLU A 49 5.67 3.99 0.66
N LYS A 50 6.76 3.49 1.27
CA LYS A 50 6.71 2.79 2.55
C LYS A 50 6.20 3.66 3.69
N ASP A 51 6.62 4.92 3.76
CA ASP A 51 6.18 5.86 4.80
C ASP A 51 4.66 6.06 4.76
N ASN A 52 4.10 6.25 3.57
CA ASN A 52 2.65 6.37 3.38
C ASN A 52 1.91 5.05 3.68
N LEU A 53 2.45 3.92 3.23
CA LEU A 53 1.87 2.60 3.50
C LEU A 53 1.90 2.22 4.99
N ARG A 54 2.88 2.69 5.77
CA ARG A 54 2.92 2.47 7.23
C ARG A 54 1.73 3.10 7.93
N ILE A 55 1.24 4.25 7.46
CA ILE A 55 0.04 4.91 8.00
C ILE A 55 -1.17 4.02 7.75
N ILE A 56 -1.36 3.58 6.50
CA ILE A 56 -2.45 2.70 6.08
C ILE A 56 -2.41 1.37 6.86
N ASN A 57 -1.22 0.79 7.01
CA ASN A 57 -1.00 -0.52 7.66
C ASN A 57 -1.27 -0.49 9.17
N LYS A 58 -0.99 0.62 9.84
CA LYS A 58 -1.22 0.78 11.27
C LYS A 58 -2.71 0.85 11.62
N GLU A 59 -3.52 1.41 10.74
CA GLU A 59 -4.89 1.83 11.09
C GLU A 59 -5.98 0.92 10.50
N TYR A 60 -5.73 0.18 9.42
CA TYR A 60 -6.82 -0.42 8.62
C TYR A 60 -6.70 -1.89 8.25
N LEU A 61 -6.42 -2.79 9.20
CA LEU A 61 -6.49 -4.27 9.02
C LEU A 61 -5.90 -4.76 7.67
N VAL A 62 -4.84 -4.11 7.22
CA VAL A 62 -3.95 -4.63 6.18
C VAL A 62 -2.68 -5.10 6.90
N ASN A 63 -2.00 -6.07 6.31
CA ASN A 63 -0.83 -6.74 6.85
C ASN A 63 0.29 -6.73 5.81
N LEU A 64 0.58 -5.53 5.32
CA LEU A 64 1.66 -5.26 4.39
C LEU A 64 3.00 -5.63 5.06
N LYS A 65 3.86 -6.31 4.31
CA LYS A 65 5.15 -6.82 4.79
C LYS A 65 6.28 -5.99 4.20
N GLY A 66 7.45 -5.99 4.85
CA GLY A 66 8.60 -5.23 4.32
C GLY A 66 8.43 -3.71 4.36
N LEU A 67 7.46 -3.22 5.15
CA LEU A 67 7.30 -1.81 5.49
C LEU A 67 8.25 -1.40 6.61
#